data_AF-A0A380PX58-F1
#
_entry.id   AF-A0A380PX58-F1
#
_cell.length_a   1.000
_cell.length_b   1.000
_cell.length_c   1.000
_cell.angle_alpha   90.00
_cell.angle_beta   90.00
_cell.angle_gamma   90.00
#
_symmetry.space_group_name_H-M   'P 1'
#
loop_
_entity.id
_entity.type
_entity.pdbx_description
1 polymer ?
#
loop_
_entity_poly.entity_id
_entity_poly.type
_entity_poly.pdbx_seq_one_letter_code
_entity_poly.pdbx_strand_id
1 'polypeptide(L)' 'MANGHPLAYLDNASSCQKSQAVIDAITKCYSEYMQMQIKVSIHSHRARTGQRTSMFINTRLVDEITFTQGTIEAIH' A
#
# COMPACT_ATOMS: atom_id res chain seq x y z
N MET A 1 17.37 3.47 18.52
CA MET A 1 18.65 4.19 18.64
C MET A 1 19.60 3.59 17.63
N ALA A 2 20.39 4.40 16.93
CA ALA A 2 21.49 3.91 16.09
C ALA A 2 22.79 4.29 16.77
N ASN A 3 23.66 3.30 17.02
CA ASN A 3 24.96 3.49 17.67
C ASN A 3 24.88 4.30 18.99
N GLY A 4 23.87 4.06 19.81
CA GLY A 4 23.69 4.77 21.09
C GLY A 4 23.08 6.17 21.00
N HIS A 5 22.66 6.63 19.81
CA HIS A 5 21.99 7.91 19.63
C HIS A 5 20.54 7.75 19.14
N PRO A 6 19.65 8.74 19.39
CA PRO A 6 18.35 8.80 18.73
C PRO A 6 18.52 8.72 17.21
N LEU A 7 17.68 7.92 16.56
CA LEU A 7 17.76 7.74 15.11
C LEU A 7 17.20 8.98 14.41
N ALA A 8 18.04 9.67 13.63
CA ALA A 8 17.61 10.65 12.64
C ALA A 8 17.64 9.98 11.25
N TYR A 9 16.46 9.71 10.68
CA TYR A 9 16.34 9.02 9.39
C TYR A 9 16.21 10.03 8.25
N LEU A 10 17.32 10.24 7.51
CA LEU A 10 17.42 11.23 6.43
C LEU A 10 17.62 10.58 5.05
N ASP A 11 17.06 9.38 4.84
CA ASP A 11 17.15 8.63 3.57
C ASP A 11 15.76 8.27 3.00
N ASN A 12 14.78 9.18 3.16
CA ASN A 12 13.40 8.95 2.71
C ASN A 12 13.28 8.85 1.18
N ALA A 13 14.23 9.40 0.43
CA ALA A 13 14.26 9.32 -1.03
C ALA A 13 14.51 7.89 -1.54
N SER A 14 15.25 7.08 -0.77
CA SER A 14 15.44 5.65 -1.04
C SER A 14 14.17 4.87 -0.67
N SER A 15 13.66 5.07 0.56
CA SER A 15 12.39 4.52 1.02
C SER A 15 11.88 5.25 2.26
N CYS A 16 10.57 5.44 2.36
CA CYS A 16 9.94 5.97 3.58
C CYS A 16 9.63 4.87 4.60
N GLN A 17 9.82 5.19 5.89
CA GLN A 17 9.30 4.39 7.00
C GLN A 17 7.76 4.30 6.93
N LYS A 18 7.18 3.23 7.47
CA LYS A 18 5.72 3.02 7.47
C LYS A 18 5.12 3.47 8.80
N SER A 19 3.99 4.16 8.75
CA SER A 19 3.24 4.51 9.97
C SER A 19 2.56 3.28 10.56
N GLN A 20 2.25 3.34 11.86
CA GLN A 20 1.59 2.24 12.56
C GLN A 20 0.26 1.83 11.89
N ALA A 21 -0.53 2.82 11.44
CA ALA A 21 -1.78 2.56 10.75
C ALA A 21 -1.62 1.71 9.46
N VAL A 22 -0.51 1.86 8.74
CA VAL A 22 -0.20 1.04 7.56
C VAL A 22 0.19 -0.37 7.97
N ILE A 23 1.01 -0.49 9.01
CA ILE A 23 1.45 -1.79 9.56
C ILE A 23 0.23 -2.60 10.06
N ASP A 24 -0.67 -1.95 10.80
CA ASP A 24 -1.88 -2.56 11.33
C ASP A 24 -2.82 -3.03 10.21
N ALA A 25 -2.99 -2.22 9.15
CA ALA A 25 -3.82 -2.58 8.01
C ALA A 25 -3.31 -3.81 7.25
N ILE A 26 -1.99 -3.89 7.04
CA ILE A 26 -1.35 -5.06 6.41
C ILE A 26 -1.46 -6.28 7.32
N THR A 27 -1.20 -6.12 8.61
CA THR A 27 -1.29 -7.20 9.60
C THR A 27 -2.70 -7.78 9.62
N LYS A 28 -3.72 -6.92 9.69
CA LYS A 28 -5.14 -7.29 9.61
C LYS A 28 -5.48 -8.03 8.30
N CYS A 29 -4.95 -7.56 7.18
CA CYS A 29 -5.12 -8.21 5.88
C CYS A 29 -4.68 -9.67 5.92
N TYR A 30 -3.47 -9.93 6.41
CA TYR A 30 -2.93 -11.28 6.47
C TYR A 30 -3.57 -12.15 7.56
N SER A 31 -3.84 -11.58 8.73
CA SER A 31 -4.37 -12.36 9.86
C SER A 31 -5.84 -12.74 9.67
N GLU A 32 -6.66 -11.86 9.10
CA GLU A 32 -8.12 -12.04 9.01
C GLU A 32 -8.60 -12.41 7.61
N TYR A 33 -8.09 -11.74 6.57
CA TYR A 33 -8.68 -11.85 5.23
C TYR A 33 -8.03 -12.92 4.35
N MET A 34 -6.71 -13.11 4.44
CA MET A 34 -5.99 -14.10 3.62
C MET A 34 -6.18 -15.54 4.10
N GLN A 35 -6.68 -15.75 5.33
CA GLN A 35 -7.08 -17.08 5.82
C GLN A 35 -8.43 -17.53 5.24
N MET A 36 -9.21 -16.62 4.65
CA MET A 36 -10.50 -16.93 4.04
C MET A 36 -10.29 -17.29 2.56
N GLN A 37 -10.72 -18.49 2.13
CA GLN A 37 -10.78 -18.94 0.72
C GLN A 37 -11.84 -18.16 -0.10
N ILE A 38 -11.91 -16.83 0.02
CA ILE A 38 -12.97 -16.01 -0.56
C ILE A 38 -12.36 -15.02 -1.54
N LYS A 39 -12.30 -15.43 -2.82
CA LYS A 39 -11.93 -14.60 -3.99
C LYS A 39 -12.73 -13.30 -4.10
N VAL A 40 -13.90 -13.21 -3.44
CA VAL A 40 -14.77 -12.03 -3.40
C VAL A 40 -14.24 -10.94 -2.44
N SER A 41 -13.59 -11.32 -1.33
CA SER A 41 -13.08 -10.37 -0.32
C SER A 41 -11.89 -9.56 -0.87
N ILE A 42 -11.01 -10.23 -1.62
CA ILE A 42 -9.86 -9.61 -2.28
C ILE A 42 -10.28 -8.66 -3.41
N HIS A 43 -11.31 -9.01 -4.19
CA HIS A 43 -11.87 -8.13 -5.23
C HIS A 43 -12.47 -6.86 -4.61
N SER A 44 -13.21 -7.01 -3.50
CA SER A 44 -13.80 -5.89 -2.76
C SER A 44 -12.77 -4.95 -2.15
N HIS A 45 -11.61 -5.47 -1.72
CA HIS A 45 -10.50 -4.66 -1.24
C HIS A 45 -9.79 -3.93 -2.38
N ARG A 46 -9.51 -4.63 -3.48
CA ARG A 46 -8.87 -4.04 -4.66
C ARG A 46 -9.72 -2.91 -5.27
N ALA A 47 -11.04 -3.07 -5.32
CA ALA A 47 -11.96 -2.01 -5.76
C ALA A 47 -11.90 -0.76 -4.86
N ARG A 48 -11.91 -0.95 -3.53
CA ARG A 48 -11.80 0.17 -2.57
C ARG A 48 -10.45 0.89 -2.65
N THR A 49 -9.36 0.14 -2.80
CA THR A 49 -8.02 0.73 -2.97
C THR A 49 -7.92 1.49 -4.30
N GLY A 50 -8.53 0.97 -5.38
CA GLY A 50 -8.62 1.66 -6.67
C GLY A 50 -9.34 3.01 -6.56
N GLN A 51 -10.51 3.05 -5.92
CA GLN A 51 -11.25 4.30 -5.68
C GLN A 51 -10.45 5.32 -4.86
N ARG A 52 -9.81 4.88 -3.76
CA ARG A 52 -8.98 5.78 -2.94
C ARG A 52 -7.78 6.32 -3.71
N THR A 53 -7.15 5.49 -4.55
CA THR A 53 -6.03 5.90 -5.39
C THR A 53 -6.49 6.90 -6.45
N SER A 54 -7.63 6.65 -7.08
CA SER A 54 -8.27 7.57 -8.04
C SER A 54 -8.51 8.94 -7.45
N MET A 55 -9.07 9.01 -6.24
CA MET A 55 -9.26 10.28 -5.54
C MET A 55 -7.93 10.95 -5.16
N PHE A 56 -6.90 10.17 -4.81
CA PHE A 56 -5.60 10.71 -4.39
C PHE A 56 -4.86 11.41 -5.54
N ILE A 57 -4.91 10.85 -6.75
CA ILE A 57 -4.25 11.43 -7.95
C ILE A 57 -5.24 12.11 -8.91
N ASN A 58 -6.51 12.20 -8.54
CA ASN A 58 -7.60 12.83 -9.28
C ASN A 58 -7.77 12.28 -10.73
N THR A 59 -7.89 10.96 -10.88
CA THR A 59 -8.22 10.35 -12.18
C THR A 59 -9.68 10.61 -12.56
N ARG A 60 -10.03 10.50 -13.85
CA ARG A 60 -11.41 10.69 -14.33
C ARG A 60 -12.26 9.45 -14.09
N LEU A 61 -11.65 8.28 -14.22
CA LEU A 61 -12.28 6.98 -13.97
C LEU A 61 -11.35 6.10 -13.12
N VAL A 62 -11.94 5.19 -12.34
CA VAL A 62 -11.17 4.22 -11.54
C VAL A 62 -10.43 3.22 -12.44
N ASP A 63 -10.99 2.93 -13.61
CA ASP A 63 -10.43 1.98 -14.59
C ASP A 63 -9.14 2.49 -15.24
N GLU A 64 -8.78 3.76 -15.04
CA GLU A 64 -7.49 4.33 -15.46
C GLU A 64 -6.32 3.86 -14.56
N ILE A 65 -6.59 3.07 -13.51
CA ILE A 65 -5.60 2.65 -12.51
C ILE A 65 -5.24 1.18 -12.68
N THR A 66 -3.96 0.92 -12.94
CA THR A 66 -3.38 -0.43 -12.90
C THR A 66 -2.37 -0.53 -11.75
N PHE A 67 -2.56 -1.51 -10.87
CA PHE A 67 -1.62 -1.78 -9.78
C PHE A 67 -0.47 -2.67 -10.27
N THR A 68 0.76 -2.16 -10.17
CA THR A 68 2.02 -2.88 -10.42
C THR A 68 2.82 -3.03 -9.12
N GLN A 69 3.95 -3.73 -9.15
CA GLN A 69 4.87 -3.87 -8.02
C GLN A 69 5.67 -2.60 -7.74
N GLY A 70 5.78 -1.69 -8.73
CA GLY A 70 6.47 -0.41 -8.58
C GLY A 70 6.61 0.36 -9.88
N THR A 71 7.28 1.52 -9.80
CA THR A 71 7.42 2.46 -10.92
C THR A 71 8.14 1.85 -12.12
N ILE A 72 9.16 1.01 -11.89
CA ILE A 72 9.92 0.38 -12.99
C ILE A 72 9.03 -0.57 -13.80
N GLU A 73 8.27 -1.46 -13.14
CA GLU A 73 7.32 -2.35 -13.83
C GLU A 73 6.20 -1.57 -14.52
N ALA A 74 5.79 -0.41 -13.99
CA ALA A 74 4.76 0.41 -14.63
C ALA A 74 5.22 1.06 -15.96
N ILE A 75 6.53 1.16 -16.19
CA ILE A 75 7.11 1.75 -17.41
C ILE A 75 7.34 0.69 -18.50
N HIS A 76 7.58 -0.57 -18.10
CA HIS A 76 7.91 -1.68 -19.00
C HIS A 76 6.66 -2.43 -19.48
#